data_AF-A0A381E4B0-F1
#
_entry.id   AF-A0A381E4B0-F1
#
_cell.length_a   1.000
_cell.length_b   1.000
_cell.length_c   1.000
_cell.angle_alpha   90.00
_cell.angle_beta   90.00
_cell.angle_gamma   90.00
#
_symmetry.space_group_name_H-M   'P 1'
#
loop_
_entity.id
_entity.type
_entity.pdbx_description
1 polymer ?
#
loop_
_entity_poly.entity_id
_entity_poly.type
_entity_poly.pdbx_seq_one_letter_code
_entity_poly.pdbx_strand_id
1 'polypeptide(L)'
;MPFAGQAAQVVAFGSTSGRNNPHKLADCGAETFYPEGHGTPLIKGCAAYLICRLIPEPHNQENYDLFLAEAVAAWADERIFRDGHWHFDDVGDDLKTLHYVAGGQFYRIGSGLNVGHSSGGYPKPPFGAVLGCAA
;
A
#
# COMPACT_ATOMS: atom_id res chain seq x y z
N MET A 1 -0.64 1.13 1.08
CA MET A 1 -1.77 1.05 0.13
C MET A 1 -3.02 1.52 0.86
N PRO A 2 -3.60 2.67 0.50
CA PRO A 2 -4.73 3.26 1.23
C PRO A 2 -6.06 2.58 0.92
N PHE A 3 -6.97 2.61 1.90
CA PHE A 3 -8.38 2.28 1.72
C PHE A 3 -9.20 3.46 1.17
N ALA A 4 -10.41 3.18 0.69
CA ALA A 4 -11.36 4.18 0.21
C ALA A 4 -11.73 5.20 1.28
N GLY A 5 -11.88 4.76 2.54
CA GLY A 5 -12.07 5.67 3.68
C GLY A 5 -10.96 6.71 3.86
N GLN A 6 -9.77 6.52 3.25
CA GLN A 6 -8.64 7.45 3.32
C GLN A 6 -8.53 8.37 2.10
N ALA A 7 -9.49 8.38 1.17
CA ALA A 7 -9.38 9.13 -0.09
C ALA A 7 -9.03 10.62 0.10
N ALA A 8 -9.72 11.31 1.03
CA ALA A 8 -9.45 12.72 1.31
C ALA A 8 -8.03 12.94 1.85
N GLN A 9 -7.54 12.05 2.70
CA GLN A 9 -6.18 12.10 3.25
C GLN A 9 -5.12 11.85 2.16
N VAL A 10 -5.37 10.93 1.22
CA VAL A 10 -4.50 10.69 0.05
C VAL A 10 -4.37 11.95 -0.80
N VAL A 11 -5.48 12.66 -1.07
CA VAL A 11 -5.45 13.94 -1.79
C VAL A 11 -4.67 14.99 -1.00
N ALA A 12 -4.91 15.12 0.31
CA ALA A 12 -4.20 16.07 1.16
C ALA A 12 -2.67 15.85 1.14
N PHE A 13 -2.22 14.58 1.17
CA PHE A 13 -0.81 14.25 1.01
C PHE A 13 -0.25 14.58 -0.37
N GLY A 14 -1.02 14.39 -1.44
CA GLY A 14 -0.61 14.71 -2.81
C GLY A 14 -0.54 16.21 -3.08
N SER A 15 -1.36 17.00 -2.38
CA SER A 15 -1.47 18.46 -2.58
C SER A 15 -0.57 19.28 -1.64
N THR A 16 0.04 18.66 -0.63
CA THR A 16 0.90 19.35 0.33
C THR A 16 2.34 18.85 0.22
N SER A 17 3.32 19.74 0.03
CA SER A 17 4.74 19.36 0.00
C SER A 17 5.36 19.35 1.40
N GLY A 18 6.00 18.24 1.77
CA GLY A 18 6.74 18.14 3.04
C GLY A 18 7.99 19.00 3.07
N ARG A 19 8.55 19.36 1.91
CA ARG A 19 9.69 20.29 1.81
C ARG A 19 9.36 21.66 2.41
N ASN A 20 8.12 22.11 2.25
CA ASN A 20 7.67 23.43 2.68
C ASN A 20 6.83 23.38 3.96
N ASN A 21 6.47 22.19 4.42
CA ASN A 21 5.69 21.99 5.62
C ASN A 21 6.23 20.76 6.40
N PRO A 22 7.04 20.98 7.46
CA PRO A 22 7.58 19.89 8.29
C PRO A 22 6.49 19.16 9.10
N HIS A 23 5.31 19.77 9.27
CA HIS A 23 4.16 19.19 9.98
C HIS A 23 3.14 18.53 9.05
N LYS A 24 3.45 18.39 7.75
CA LYS A 24 2.56 17.84 6.71
C LYS A 24 1.77 16.61 7.17
N LEU A 25 2.44 15.63 7.79
CA LEU A 25 1.79 14.39 8.20
C LEU A 25 0.69 14.66 9.24
N ALA A 26 1.00 15.44 10.29
CA ALA A 26 0.03 15.81 11.31
C ALA A 26 -1.10 16.68 10.74
N ASP A 27 -0.79 17.65 9.89
CA ASP A 27 -1.77 18.55 9.27
C ASP A 27 -2.73 17.81 8.32
N CYS A 28 -2.27 16.70 7.73
CA CYS A 28 -3.09 15.80 6.91
C CYS A 28 -3.79 14.70 7.75
N GLY A 29 -3.77 14.80 9.08
CA GLY A 29 -4.42 13.87 10.01
C GLY A 29 -3.80 12.47 10.01
N ALA A 30 -2.53 12.35 9.66
CA ALA A 30 -1.84 11.06 9.61
C ALA A 30 -1.43 10.61 11.00
N GLU A 31 -1.82 9.39 11.37
CA GLU A 31 -1.17 8.67 12.45
C GLU A 31 -0.12 7.71 11.87
N THR A 32 1.03 7.63 12.51
CA THR A 32 2.11 6.72 12.10
C THR A 32 2.40 5.67 13.15
N PHE A 33 3.00 4.56 12.72
CA PHE A 33 3.55 3.52 13.58
C PHE A 33 4.86 3.00 12.98
N TYR A 34 5.66 2.33 13.81
CA TYR A 34 6.91 1.68 13.40
C TYR A 34 6.75 0.18 13.56
N PRO A 35 6.85 -0.62 12.48
CA PRO A 35 6.94 -2.05 12.60
C PRO A 35 8.17 -2.45 13.43
N GLU A 36 8.03 -3.52 14.22
CA GLU A 36 9.14 -4.05 15.00
C GLU A 36 10.36 -4.36 14.12
N GLY A 37 11.55 -3.96 14.56
CA GLY A 37 12.79 -4.15 13.80
C GLY A 37 13.00 -3.19 12.62
N HIS A 38 12.09 -2.23 12.39
CA HIS A 38 12.18 -1.29 11.28
C HIS A 38 12.15 0.18 11.71
N GLY A 39 13.04 1.01 11.13
CA GLY A 39 13.13 2.44 11.42
C GLY A 39 12.27 3.34 10.53
N THR A 40 11.47 2.76 9.63
CA THR A 40 10.62 3.52 8.69
C THR A 40 9.19 3.60 9.20
N PRO A 41 8.62 4.81 9.37
CA PRO A 41 7.23 4.94 9.79
C PRO A 41 6.27 4.54 8.67
N LEU A 42 5.17 3.88 9.05
CA LEU A 42 4.04 3.53 8.19
C LEU A 42 2.79 4.31 8.63
N ILE A 43 1.88 4.59 7.69
CA ILE A 43 0.61 5.31 7.97
C ILE A 43 -0.45 4.32 8.46
N LYS A 44 -1.01 4.51 9.65
CA LYS A 44 -2.05 3.62 10.17
C LYS A 44 -3.29 3.55 9.26
N GLY A 45 -4.02 2.44 9.36
CA GLY A 45 -5.31 2.26 8.68
C GLY A 45 -5.22 2.01 7.17
N CYS A 46 -4.03 1.75 6.63
CA CYS A 46 -3.85 1.31 5.24
C CYS A 46 -4.14 -0.20 5.09
N ALA A 47 -4.58 -0.57 3.89
CA ALA A 47 -4.86 -1.94 3.49
C ALA A 47 -3.63 -2.86 3.46
N ALA A 48 -2.48 -2.30 3.07
CA ALA A 48 -1.22 -3.04 3.00
C ALA A 48 -0.01 -2.12 3.02
N TYR A 49 1.14 -2.70 3.33
CA TYR A 49 2.40 -2.01 3.53
C TYR A 49 3.55 -2.78 2.90
N LEU A 50 4.52 -2.03 2.38
CA LEU A 50 5.82 -2.54 1.98
C LEU A 50 6.88 -1.65 2.58
N ILE A 51 7.89 -2.24 3.21
CA ILE A 51 9.15 -1.56 3.46
C ILE A 51 10.10 -1.95 2.33
N CYS A 52 10.65 -0.93 1.67
CA CYS A 52 11.45 -1.10 0.48
C CYS A 52 12.86 -0.56 0.68
N ARG A 53 13.85 -1.30 0.18
CA ARG A 53 15.24 -0.85 0.07
C ARG A 53 15.49 -0.35 -1.35
N LEU A 54 15.97 0.89 -1.47
CA LEU A 54 16.31 1.48 -2.77
C LEU A 54 17.40 0.65 -3.47
N ILE A 55 17.18 0.35 -4.75
CA ILE A 55 18.19 -0.15 -5.67
C ILE A 55 18.70 1.06 -6.45
N PRO A 56 19.94 1.54 -6.21
CA PRO A 56 20.41 2.77 -6.83
C PRO A 56 20.59 2.61 -8.34
N GLU A 57 19.83 3.38 -9.10
CA GLU A 57 19.93 3.45 -10.57
C GLU A 57 19.97 4.92 -11.00
N PRO A 58 21.16 5.57 -10.96
CA PRO A 58 21.28 7.02 -11.17
C PRO A 58 20.69 7.51 -12.49
N HIS A 59 20.91 6.76 -13.58
CA HIS A 59 20.35 7.12 -14.88
C HIS A 59 18.82 7.17 -14.87
N ASN A 60 18.17 6.19 -14.23
CA ASN A 60 16.71 6.14 -14.14
C ASN A 60 16.15 7.25 -13.24
N GLN A 61 16.84 7.50 -12.13
CA GLN A 61 16.46 8.51 -11.16
C GLN A 61 16.58 9.92 -11.73
N GLU A 62 17.68 10.23 -12.41
CA GLU A 62 17.95 11.59 -12.92
C GLU A 62 17.15 11.92 -14.17
N ASN A 63 16.91 10.96 -15.06
CA ASN A 63 16.27 11.22 -16.36
C ASN A 63 14.75 10.99 -16.34
N TYR A 64 14.23 10.18 -15.41
CA TYR A 64 12.83 9.74 -15.43
C TYR A 64 12.12 9.83 -14.09
N ASP A 65 12.80 10.29 -13.02
CA ASP A 65 12.30 10.20 -11.63
C ASP A 65 11.83 8.76 -11.27
N LEU A 66 12.46 7.75 -11.90
CA LEU A 66 12.10 6.34 -11.75
C LEU A 66 12.99 5.67 -10.70
N PHE A 67 12.36 5.12 -9.68
CA PHE A 67 13.04 4.43 -8.58
C PHE A 67 12.70 2.94 -8.60
N LEU A 68 13.72 2.10 -8.42
CA LEU A 68 13.58 0.67 -8.23
C LEU A 68 13.84 0.32 -6.77
N ALA A 69 13.10 -0.65 -6.24
CA ALA A 69 13.30 -1.04 -4.85
C ALA A 69 12.97 -2.52 -4.63
N GLU A 70 13.71 -3.12 -3.71
CA GLU A 70 13.44 -4.46 -3.18
C GLU A 70 12.48 -4.36 -2.00
N ALA A 71 11.38 -5.10 -2.03
CA ALA A 71 10.49 -5.24 -0.87
C ALA A 71 11.15 -6.15 0.17
N VAL A 72 11.59 -5.58 1.29
CA VAL A 72 12.29 -6.32 2.37
C VAL A 72 11.35 -6.80 3.48
N ALA A 73 10.14 -6.22 3.57
CA ALA A 73 9.08 -6.67 4.46
C ALA A 73 7.71 -6.21 3.94
N ALA A 74 6.64 -6.95 4.28
CA ALA A 74 5.30 -6.73 3.77
C ALA A 74 4.22 -7.12 4.80
N TRP A 75 3.20 -6.27 4.93
CA TRP A 75 2.05 -6.50 5.81
C TRP A 75 0.75 -6.19 5.07
N ALA A 76 -0.35 -6.79 5.49
CA ALA A 76 -1.67 -6.49 4.95
C ALA A 76 -2.74 -6.63 6.03
N ASP A 77 -3.85 -5.93 5.85
CA ASP A 77 -5.02 -6.04 6.70
C ASP A 77 -5.71 -7.38 6.47
N GLU A 78 -5.77 -8.22 7.52
CA GLU A 78 -6.27 -9.60 7.43
C GLU A 78 -7.74 -9.69 7.01
N ARG A 79 -8.52 -8.61 7.18
CA ARG A 79 -9.92 -8.56 6.72
C ARG A 79 -10.01 -8.70 5.20
N ILE A 80 -9.00 -8.23 4.49
CA ILE A 80 -8.98 -8.14 3.03
C ILE A 80 -7.82 -8.89 2.36
N PHE A 81 -6.85 -9.40 3.12
CA PHE A 81 -5.76 -10.21 2.59
C PHE A 81 -5.43 -11.38 3.52
N ARG A 82 -5.65 -12.60 3.04
CA ARG A 82 -5.39 -13.84 3.79
C ARG A 82 -5.04 -14.97 2.84
N ASP A 83 -4.19 -15.88 3.30
CA ASP A 83 -3.69 -17.02 2.53
C ASP A 83 -3.08 -16.64 1.16
N GLY A 84 -2.49 -15.45 1.06
CA GLY A 84 -1.88 -14.95 -0.17
C GLY A 84 -2.87 -14.38 -1.20
N HIS A 85 -4.12 -14.13 -0.81
CA HIS A 85 -5.18 -13.68 -1.72
C HIS A 85 -5.93 -12.48 -1.14
N TRP A 86 -6.45 -11.63 -2.04
CA TRP A 86 -7.34 -10.52 -1.70
C TRP A 86 -8.79 -10.99 -1.57
N HIS A 87 -9.53 -10.45 -0.60
CA HIS A 87 -10.92 -10.80 -0.30
C HIS A 87 -11.78 -9.53 -0.17
N PHE A 88 -11.74 -8.68 -1.19
CA PHE A 88 -12.46 -7.39 -1.20
C PHE A 88 -13.98 -7.55 -1.34
N ASP A 89 -14.47 -8.68 -1.83
CA ASP A 89 -15.91 -8.95 -1.97
C ASP A 89 -16.59 -9.20 -0.60
N ASP A 90 -15.81 -9.50 0.44
CA ASP A 90 -16.31 -9.81 1.78
C ASP A 90 -16.42 -8.58 2.69
N VAL A 91 -16.00 -7.40 2.21
CA VAL A 91 -15.94 -6.18 3.01
C VAL A 91 -16.75 -5.04 2.40
N GLY A 92 -17.11 -4.07 3.24
CA GLY A 92 -17.75 -2.84 2.81
C GLY A 92 -16.85 -1.99 1.92
N ASP A 93 -17.48 -1.10 1.15
CA ASP A 93 -16.80 -0.26 0.16
C ASP A 93 -15.69 0.63 0.73
N ASP A 94 -15.76 1.00 2.02
CA ASP A 94 -14.72 1.82 2.67
C ASP A 94 -13.39 1.07 2.80
N LEU A 95 -13.42 -0.26 2.82
CA LEU A 95 -12.24 -1.14 2.89
C LEU A 95 -11.80 -1.64 1.50
N LYS A 96 -12.27 -1.00 0.43
CA LYS A 96 -11.77 -1.23 -0.92
C LYS A 96 -10.58 -0.31 -1.21
N THR A 97 -9.64 -0.76 -2.03
CA THR A 97 -8.50 0.08 -2.44
C THR A 97 -8.93 1.14 -3.45
N LEU A 98 -8.18 2.24 -3.48
CA LEU A 98 -8.41 3.37 -4.39
C LEU A 98 -7.50 3.34 -5.61
N HIS A 99 -8.04 3.78 -6.74
CA HIS A 99 -7.36 3.91 -8.02
C HIS A 99 -7.60 5.33 -8.55
N TYR A 100 -6.57 6.17 -8.50
CA TYR A 100 -6.68 7.58 -8.85
C TYR A 100 -6.82 7.80 -10.36
N VAL A 101 -7.63 8.79 -10.75
CA VAL A 101 -7.79 9.22 -12.14
C VAL A 101 -7.23 10.63 -12.32
N ALA A 102 -7.97 11.65 -11.86
CA ALA A 102 -7.59 13.05 -11.94
C ALA A 102 -8.51 13.93 -11.07
N GLY A 103 -8.04 15.11 -10.68
CA GLY A 103 -8.86 16.14 -10.01
C GLY A 103 -9.52 15.69 -8.70
N GLY A 104 -8.91 14.75 -7.97
CA GLY A 104 -9.50 14.16 -6.76
C GLY A 104 -10.49 13.03 -7.01
N GLN A 105 -10.69 12.60 -8.26
CA GLN A 105 -11.55 11.46 -8.61
C GLN A 105 -10.79 10.14 -8.49
N PHE A 106 -11.43 9.15 -7.86
CA PHE A 106 -10.93 7.80 -7.71
C PHE A 106 -12.00 6.79 -8.10
N TYR A 107 -11.56 5.63 -8.60
CA TYR A 107 -12.35 4.41 -8.55
C TYR A 107 -11.94 3.56 -7.34
N ARG A 108 -12.88 2.77 -6.86
CA ARG A 108 -12.60 1.69 -5.91
C ARG A 108 -12.31 0.41 -6.68
N ILE A 109 -11.56 -0.52 -6.10
CA ILE A 109 -11.44 -1.87 -6.67
C ILE A 109 -12.84 -2.45 -6.89
N GLY A 110 -13.04 -3.08 -8.05
CA GLY A 110 -14.34 -3.61 -8.47
C GLY A 110 -14.66 -4.97 -7.84
N SER A 111 -15.78 -5.55 -8.29
CA SER A 111 -16.17 -6.92 -7.94
C SER A 111 -15.14 -7.93 -8.46
N GLY A 112 -14.87 -8.95 -7.65
CA GLY A 112 -14.06 -10.09 -8.06
C GLY A 112 -14.67 -10.85 -9.23
N LEU A 113 -13.80 -11.44 -10.05
CA LEU A 113 -14.18 -12.38 -11.10
C LEU A 113 -13.27 -13.62 -11.00
N ASN A 114 -13.86 -14.78 -10.73
CA ASN A 114 -13.15 -16.04 -10.70
C ASN A 114 -13.43 -16.82 -11.98
N VAL A 115 -12.39 -17.03 -12.80
CA VAL A 115 -12.48 -17.76 -14.08
C VAL A 115 -12.00 -19.22 -13.98
N GLY A 116 -11.54 -19.64 -12.80
CA GLY A 116 -10.89 -20.93 -12.58
C GLY A 116 -9.54 -21.04 -13.30
N HIS A 117 -8.56 -21.68 -12.66
CA HIS A 117 -7.34 -22.12 -13.34
C HIS A 117 -6.95 -23.49 -12.80
N SER A 118 -6.58 -24.42 -13.68
CA SER A 118 -5.98 -25.68 -13.28
C SER A 118 -4.64 -25.38 -12.61
N SER A 119 -4.52 -25.70 -11.32
CA SER A 119 -3.28 -25.53 -10.56
C SER A 119 -2.21 -26.49 -11.07
N GLY A 120 -1.54 -26.12 -12.17
CA GLY A 120 -0.18 -26.58 -12.41
C GLY A 120 0.63 -26.18 -11.18
N GLY A 121 1.18 -27.16 -10.46
CA GLY A 121 1.76 -27.02 -9.13
C GLY A 121 2.93 -26.05 -9.07
N TYR A 122 2.66 -24.75 -9.14
CA TYR A 122 3.64 -23.73 -8.81
C TYR A 122 3.91 -23.84 -7.31
N PRO A 123 5.15 -24.14 -6.90
CA PRO A 123 5.50 -24.12 -5.50
C PRO A 123 5.18 -22.73 -4.96
N LYS A 124 4.43 -22.67 -3.87
CA LYS A 124 4.26 -21.42 -3.12
C LYS A 124 5.67 -20.89 -2.85
N PRO A 125 5.98 -19.63 -3.22
CA PRO A 125 7.30 -19.08 -2.96
C PRO A 125 7.61 -19.25 -1.47
N PRO A 126 8.86 -19.58 -1.10
CA PRO A 126 9.28 -19.75 0.30
C PRO A 126 9.19 -18.44 1.10
N PHE A 127 8.84 -17.34 0.43
CA PHE A 127 8.32 -16.15 1.09
C PHE A 127 7.01 -16.50 1.80
N GLY A 128 7.14 -17.10 2.98
CA GLY A 128 6.46 -16.52 4.13
C GLY A 128 6.92 -15.07 4.18
N ALA A 129 6.26 -14.20 3.40
CA ALA A 129 6.24 -12.80 3.75
C ALA A 129 5.96 -12.80 5.25
N VAL A 130 6.77 -12.08 6.01
CA VAL A 130 6.45 -11.73 7.38
C VAL A 130 5.23 -10.82 7.30
N LEU A 131 4.09 -11.38 6.87
CA LEU A 131 2.75 -10.86 7.00
C LEU A 131 2.52 -10.90 8.50
N GLY A 132 3.13 -9.96 9.21
CA GLY A 132 2.60 -9.58 10.50
C GLY A 132 1.20 -9.02 10.27
N CYS A 133 0.34 -9.21 11.25
CA CYS A 133 -0.73 -8.26 11.49
C CYS A 133 -0.08 -6.87 11.68
N ALA A 134 -0.48 -5.89 10.88
CA ALA A 134 -0.30 -4.50 11.30
C ALA A 134 -1.40 -4.21 12.33
N ALA A 135 -1.00 -3.82 13.55
CA ALA A 135 -1.91 -3.43 14.63
C ALA A 135 -2.70 -2.16 14.32
#